data_AF-A0A543P0A1-F1
#
_entry.id   AF-A0A543P0A1-F1
#
_cell.length_a   1.000
_cell.length_b   1.000
_cell.length_c   1.000
_cell.angle_alpha   90.00
_cell.angle_beta   90.00
_cell.angle_gamma   90.00
#
_symmetry.space_group_name_H-M   'P 1'
#
loop_
_entity.id
_entity.type
_entity.pdbx_description
1 polymer ?
#
loop_
_entity_poly.entity_id
_entity_poly.type
_entity_poly.pdbx_seq_one_letter_code
_entity_poly.pdbx_strand_id
1 'polypeptide(L)'
;MIRVTRLNGEQFALNPDLIERVEAHPDTVAFLVDGTKYVVKESVDEVLREIREYRAGILATSYEMDRGEYRAPQRDSVTGDSSVVPFPSREER
;
A
#
# COMPACT_ATOMS: atom_id res chain seq x y z
N MET A 1 0.89 -0.71 -3.76
CA MET A 1 0.42 -0.31 -2.43
C MET A 1 1.50 -0.63 -1.42
N ILE A 2 1.81 0.30 -0.53
CA ILE A 2 2.70 0.08 0.62
C ILE A 2 1.86 -0.20 1.86
N ARG A 3 2.39 -0.97 2.80
CA ARG A 3 1.72 -1.21 4.08
C ARG A 3 2.25 -0.24 5.12
N VAL A 4 1.35 0.40 5.84
CA VAL A 4 1.68 1.36 6.89
C VAL A 4 0.78 1.12 8.10
N THR A 5 1.20 1.60 9.25
CA THR A 5 0.56 1.32 10.53
C THR A 5 0.09 2.61 11.16
N ARG A 6 -1.20 2.69 11.50
CA ARG A 6 -1.73 3.80 12.30
C ARG A 6 -1.14 3.78 13.71
N LEU A 7 -1.23 4.89 14.43
CA LEU A 7 -0.79 4.97 15.82
C LEU A 7 -1.52 3.98 16.75
N ASN A 8 -2.77 3.62 16.43
CA ASN A 8 -3.54 2.59 17.15
C ASN A 8 -3.06 1.14 16.89
N GLY A 9 -2.08 0.93 16.00
CA GLY A 9 -1.57 -0.39 15.63
C GLY A 9 -2.30 -1.07 14.46
N GLU A 10 -3.37 -0.48 13.94
CA GLU A 10 -4.08 -0.99 12.77
C GLU A 10 -3.25 -0.78 11.51
N GLN A 11 -3.06 -1.84 10.74
CA GLN A 11 -2.36 -1.79 9.46
C GLN A 11 -3.33 -1.47 8.34
N PHE A 12 -2.90 -0.63 7.40
CA PHE A 12 -3.65 -0.35 6.19
C PHE A 12 -2.71 -0.25 4.98
N ALA A 13 -3.29 -0.45 3.80
CA ALA A 13 -2.58 -0.29 2.54
C ALA A 13 -2.74 1.16 2.05
N LEU A 14 -1.63 1.80 1.71
CA LEU A 14 -1.59 3.17 1.18
C LEU A 14 -1.06 3.16 -0.25
N ASN A 15 -1.63 4.00 -1.10
CA ASN A 15 -1.10 4.21 -2.44
C ASN A 15 0.08 5.19 -2.38
N PRO A 16 1.33 4.74 -2.64
CA PRO A 16 2.49 5.61 -2.56
C PRO A 16 2.54 6.67 -3.68
N ASP A 17 1.82 6.48 -4.79
CA ASP A 17 1.77 7.44 -5.89
C ASP A 17 0.87 8.65 -5.60
N LEU A 18 0.02 8.55 -4.57
CA LEU A 18 -0.83 9.66 -4.11
C LEU A 18 -0.22 10.45 -2.96
N ILE A 19 0.94 10.02 -2.45
CA ILE A 19 1.65 10.74 -1.40
C ILE A 19 2.31 11.96 -2.02
N GLU A 20 1.89 13.14 -1.58
CA GLU A 20 2.47 14.42 -1.97
C GLU A 20 3.76 14.69 -1.20
N ARG A 21 3.74 14.48 0.12
CA ARG A 21 4.89 14.67 1.02
C ARG A 21 4.75 13.86 2.30
N VAL A 22 5.88 13.63 2.97
CA VAL A 22 5.95 12.96 4.28
C VAL A 22 6.77 13.85 5.21
N GLU A 23 6.25 14.15 6.39
CA GLU A 23 6.91 15.02 7.37
C GLU A 23 6.93 14.36 8.75
N ALA A 24 7.95 14.69 9.57
CA ALA A 24 8.09 14.21 10.94
C ALA A 24 7.77 15.32 11.96
N HIS A 25 6.64 15.23 12.64
CA HIS A 25 6.21 16.16 13.69
C HIS A 25 5.35 15.50 14.78
N PRO A 26 5.79 15.50 16.06
CA PRO A 26 6.53 14.38 16.70
C PRO A 26 6.30 12.96 16.11
N ASP A 27 5.15 12.73 15.48
CA ASP A 27 4.80 11.53 14.71
C ASP A 27 4.97 11.79 13.20
N THR A 28 5.04 10.73 12.39
CA THR A 28 5.16 10.87 10.94
C THR A 28 3.78 11.06 10.30
N VAL A 29 3.66 12.04 9.39
CA VAL A 29 2.42 12.34 8.66
C VAL A 29 2.66 12.22 7.17
N ALA A 30 1.89 11.36 6.51
CA ALA A 30 1.80 11.29 5.05
C ALA A 30 0.65 12.19 4.56
N PHE A 31 0.99 13.16 3.72
CA PHE A 31 0.03 14.06 3.08
C PHE A 31 -0.26 13.54 1.69
N LEU A 32 -1.54 13.37 1.36
CA LEU A 32 -1.98 12.98 0.03
C LEU A 32 -2.35 14.19 -0.81
N VAL A 33 -2.29 14.00 -2.13
CA VAL A 33 -2.59 15.03 -3.14
C VAL A 33 -4.04 15.56 -3.07
N ASP A 34 -4.95 14.82 -2.44
CA ASP A 34 -6.35 15.23 -2.22
C ASP A 34 -6.55 16.02 -0.91
N GLY A 35 -5.47 16.27 -0.17
CA GLY A 35 -5.49 16.92 1.14
C GLY A 35 -5.72 15.98 2.33
N THR A 36 -5.99 14.68 2.09
CA THR A 36 -6.10 13.67 3.15
C THR A 36 -4.76 13.49 3.86
N LYS A 37 -4.80 13.28 5.18
CA LYS A 37 -3.60 13.10 6.02
C LYS A 37 -3.68 11.80 6.80
N TYR A 38 -2.59 11.05 6.79
CA TYR A 38 -2.44 9.85 7.61
C TYR A 38 -1.27 10.01 8.58
N VAL A 39 -1.57 9.83 9.86
CA VAL A 39 -0.54 9.72 10.90
C VAL A 39 -0.15 8.26 11.02
N VAL A 40 1.13 7.98 10.83
CA VAL A 40 1.69 6.63 10.74
C VAL A 40 2.79 6.43 11.78
N LYS A 41 3.01 5.18 12.18
CA LYS A 41 4.06 4.80 13.15
C LYS A 41 5.44 4.75 12.51
N GLU A 42 5.48 4.49 11.21
CA GLU A 42 6.72 4.44 10.44
C GLU A 42 7.38 5.81 10.40
N SER A 43 8.71 5.84 10.52
CA SER A 43 9.53 7.03 10.27
C SER A 43 9.48 7.42 8.79
N VAL A 44 9.90 8.65 8.48
CA VAL A 44 10.01 9.13 7.09
C VAL A 44 10.88 8.20 6.25
N ASP A 45 12.01 7.75 6.79
CA ASP A 45 12.94 6.86 6.08
C ASP A 45 12.33 5.48 5.82
N GLU A 46 11.55 4.94 6.76
CA GLU A 46 10.82 3.69 6.56
C GLU A 46 9.77 3.83 5.47
N VAL A 47 8.98 4.90 5.47
CA VAL A 47 8.01 5.16 4.41
C VAL A 47 8.70 5.28 3.04
N LEU A 48 9.81 6.02 2.95
CA LEU A 48 10.58 6.14 1.72
C LEU A 48 11.15 4.81 1.24
N ARG A 49 11.63 3.96 2.17
CA ARG A 49 12.12 2.62 1.87
C ARG A 49 10.99 1.75 1.30
N GLU A 50 9.83 1.72 1.93
CA GLU A 50 8.66 0.96 1.44
C GLU A 50 8.23 1.41 0.03
N ILE A 51 8.23 2.73 -0.22
CA ILE A 51 7.93 3.27 -1.57
C ILE A 51 8.95 2.78 -2.59
N ARG A 52 10.25 2.83 -2.24
CA ARG A 52 11.33 2.38 -3.12
C ARG A 52 11.24 0.89 -3.42
N GLU A 53 11.02 0.08 -2.40
CA GLU A 53 10.85 -1.38 -2.52
C GLU A 53 9.63 -1.72 -3.37
N TYR A 54 8.51 -1.02 -3.19
CA TYR A 54 7.33 -1.19 -4.04
C TYR A 54 7.62 -0.91 -5.52
N ARG A 55 8.25 0.24 -5.83
CA ARG A 55 8.60 0.59 -7.22
C ARG A 55 9.62 -0.38 -7.83
N ALA A 56 10.63 -0.78 -7.05
CA ALA A 56 11.62 -1.76 -7.46
C ALA A 56 10.98 -3.13 -7.74
N GLY A 57 10.04 -3.56 -6.89
CA GLY A 57 9.30 -4.80 -7.04
C GLY A 57 8.47 -4.85 -8.31
N ILE A 58 7.81 -3.75 -8.68
CA ILE A 58 7.10 -3.64 -9.97
C ILE A 58 8.07 -3.88 -11.15
N LEU A 59 9.21 -3.20 -11.15
CA LEU A 59 10.18 -3.28 -12.23
C LEU A 59 10.80 -4.69 -12.31
N ALA A 60 11.21 -5.26 -11.17
CA ALA A 60 11.74 -6.62 -11.10
C ALA A 60 10.74 -7.65 -11.64
N THR A 61 9.48 -7.55 -11.19
CA THR A 61 8.39 -8.43 -11.66
C THR A 61 8.17 -8.29 -13.17
N SER A 62 8.19 -7.06 -13.69
CA SER A 62 8.06 -6.80 -15.12
C SER A 62 9.20 -7.43 -15.93
N TYR A 63 10.44 -7.36 -15.43
CA TYR A 63 11.58 -7.98 -16.09
C TYR A 63 11.51 -9.51 -16.08
N GLU A 64 11.07 -10.11 -14.97
CA GLU A 64 10.86 -11.56 -14.90
C GLU A 64 9.78 -12.02 -15.89
N MET A 65 8.72 -11.22 -16.07
CA MET A 65 7.66 -11.51 -17.04
C MET A 65 8.18 -11.46 -18.48
N ASP A 66 8.98 -10.46 -18.83
CA ASP A 66 9.58 -10.31 -20.17
C ASP A 66 10.50 -11.50 -20.53
N ARG A 67 11.24 -12.03 -19.54
CA ARG A 67 12.11 -13.20 -19.73
C ARG A 67 11.40 -14.55 -19.67
N GLY A 68 10.11 -14.57 -19.35
CA GLY A 68 9.36 -15.82 -19.11
C GLY A 68 9.77 -16.55 -17.84
N GLU A 69 10.43 -15.87 -16.90
CA GLU A 69 10.90 -16.40 -15.62
C GLU A 69 9.88 -16.19 -14.48
N TYR A 70 8.91 -15.30 -14.69
CA TYR A 70 7.90 -14.97 -13.68
C TYR A 70 7.08 -16.20 -13.27
N ARG A 71 7.15 -16.54 -11.98
CA ARG A 71 6.16 -17.42 -11.35
C ARG A 71 5.20 -16.58 -10.54
N ALA A 72 3.91 -16.68 -10.88
CA ALA A 72 2.88 -16.19 -10.00
C ALA A 72 3.06 -16.83 -8.61
N PRO A 73 3.01 -16.04 -7.52
CA PRO A 73 3.02 -16.62 -6.18
C PRO A 73 1.88 -17.63 -6.10
N GLN A 74 2.17 -18.85 -5.66
CA GLN A 74 1.13 -19.82 -5.37
C GLN A 74 0.23 -19.16 -4.32
N ARG A 75 -1.02 -18.91 -4.68
CA ARG A 75 -2.04 -18.59 -3.69
C ARG A 75 -2.09 -19.82 -2.81
N ASP A 76 -1.54 -19.74 -1.60
CA ASP A 76 -1.88 -20.70 -0.56
C ASP A 76 -3.40 -20.78 -0.59
N SER A 77 -3.91 -21.97 -0.95
CA SER A 77 -5.33 -22.18 -1.11
C SER A 77 -5.96 -22.00 0.26
N VAL A 78 -6.41 -20.77 0.56
CA VAL A 78 -7.32 -20.52 1.64
C VAL A 78 -8.62 -21.21 1.24
N THR A 79 -8.77 -22.46 1.66
CA THR A 79 -10.03 -23.19 1.66
C THR A 79 -10.98 -22.45 2.60
N GLY A 80 -11.65 -21.45 2.04
CA GLY A 80 -12.61 -20.60 2.73
C GLY A 80 -13.34 -19.79 1.67
N ASP A 81 -14.57 -20.20 1.42
CA ASP A 81 -15.59 -19.60 0.55
C ASP A 81 -15.43 -18.08 0.38
N SER A 82 -14.65 -17.66 -0.63
CA SER A 82 -14.43 -16.25 -0.97
C SER A 82 -15.66 -15.73 -1.70
N SER A 83 -16.72 -15.47 -0.95
CA SER A 83 -17.84 -14.67 -1.43
C SER A 83 -17.36 -13.23 -1.59
N VAL A 84 -17.09 -12.85 -2.83
CA VAL A 84 -16.92 -11.43 -3.19
C VAL A 84 -18.29 -10.78 -3.00
N VAL A 85 -18.51 -10.15 -1.85
CA VAL A 85 -19.71 -9.35 -1.59
C VAL A 85 -19.65 -8.07 -2.45
N PRO A 86 -20.70 -7.76 -3.22
CA PRO A 86 -20.76 -6.51 -3.99
C PRO A 86 -20.68 -5.30 -3.06
N PHE A 87 -19.89 -4.30 -3.44
CA PHE A 87 -19.80 -3.04 -2.71
C PHE A 87 -21.17 -2.32 -2.77
N PRO A 88 -21.77 -1.92 -1.63
CA PRO A 88 -23.03 -1.21 -1.67
C PRO A 88 -22.85 0.15 -2.34
N SER A 89 -23.62 0.40 -3.40
CA SER A 89 -23.71 1.71 -4.06
C SER A 89 -24.22 2.72 -3.05
N ARG A 90 -23.37 3.69 -2.69
CA ARG A 90 -23.74 4.79 -1.80
C ARG A 90 -24.73 5.67 -2.56
N GLU A 91 -26.02 5.60 -2.23
CA GLU A 91 -26.99 6.61 -2.67
C GLU A 91 -26.60 7.95 -2.02
N GLU A 92 -26.18 8.90 -2.87
CA GLU A 92 -25.96 10.30 -2.49
C GLU A 92 -27.30 10.92 -2.04
N ARG A 93 -27.28 11.61 -0.91
CA ARG A 93 -28.38 12.45 -0.42
C ARG A 93 -27.86 13.82 -0.06
#